data_AF-A0A6A2XRT8-F1
#
_entry.id   AF-A0A6A2XRT8-F1
#
_cell.length_a   1.000
_cell.length_b   1.000
_cell.length_c   1.000
_cell.angle_alpha   90.00
_cell.angle_beta   90.00
_cell.angle_gamma   90.00
#
_symmetry.space_group_name_H-M   'P 1'
#
loop_
_entity.id
_entity.type
_entity.pdbx_description
1 polymer ?
#
loop_
_entity_poly.entity_id
_entity_poly.type
_entity_poly.pdbx_seq_one_letter_code
_entity_poly.pdbx_strand_id
1 'polypeptide(L)'
;MALETWLIKVKKTISNTLDTATSSNHNSNVGVLSFEMAHLMSKLLHIWKCLSDKNIIRLRDESISLQGVRKIVSNDESFLLGLACAEMAENLRLLEKSISRISKRSNDPNLQCFDRWFDKFANSGHDSHGRVLSSKDMEAKMKMD
;
A
#
# COMPACT_ATOMS: atom_id res chain seq x y z
N MET A 1 -18.54 -38.45 7.83
CA MET A 1 -19.95 -38.15 7.44
C MET A 1 -20.38 -36.72 7.77
N ALA A 2 -20.06 -36.14 8.95
CA ALA A 2 -20.46 -34.77 9.28
C ALA A 2 -19.65 -33.66 8.58
N LEU A 3 -18.35 -33.88 8.36
CA LEU A 3 -17.42 -32.88 7.80
C LEU A 3 -17.68 -32.62 6.31
N GLU A 4 -17.93 -33.68 5.53
CA GLU A 4 -18.38 -33.58 4.13
C GLU A 4 -19.70 -32.82 4.00
N THR A 5 -20.65 -33.10 4.92
CA THR A 5 -21.96 -32.42 4.93
C THR A 5 -21.81 -30.93 5.25
N TRP A 6 -20.88 -30.58 6.14
CA TRP A 6 -20.58 -29.19 6.47
C TRP A 6 -19.89 -28.46 5.32
N LEU A 7 -18.90 -29.07 4.67
CA LEU A 7 -18.22 -28.50 3.51
C LEU A 7 -19.17 -28.28 2.34
N ILE A 8 -20.06 -29.23 2.06
CA ILE A 8 -21.08 -29.09 1.01
C ILE A 8 -22.03 -27.93 1.36
N LYS A 9 -22.40 -27.78 2.63
CA LYS A 9 -23.28 -26.72 3.11
C LYS A 9 -22.62 -25.34 3.03
N VAL A 10 -21.34 -25.23 3.41
CA VAL A 10 -20.55 -24.01 3.26
C VAL A 10 -20.38 -23.65 1.79
N LYS A 11 -20.01 -24.61 0.94
CA LYS A 11 -19.87 -24.40 -0.52
C LYS A 11 -21.19 -23.92 -1.13
N LYS A 12 -22.32 -24.50 -0.74
CA LYS A 12 -23.65 -24.11 -1.22
C LYS A 12 -24.02 -22.69 -0.76
N THR A 13 -23.72 -22.33 0.48
CA THR A 13 -23.94 -20.97 0.98
C THR A 13 -23.10 -19.95 0.23
N ILE A 14 -21.82 -20.24 -0.02
CA ILE A 14 -20.91 -19.36 -0.77
C ILE A 14 -21.36 -19.20 -2.22
N SER A 15 -21.74 -20.29 -2.89
CA SER A 15 -22.29 -20.24 -4.26
C SER A 15 -23.54 -19.36 -4.31
N ASN A 16 -24.51 -19.58 -3.42
CA ASN A 16 -25.75 -18.80 -3.40
C ASN A 16 -25.49 -17.31 -3.15
N THR A 17 -24.55 -16.95 -2.27
CA THR A 17 -24.17 -15.54 -2.06
C THR A 17 -23.52 -14.90 -3.28
N LEU A 18 -22.73 -15.67 -4.03
CA LEU A 18 -22.07 -15.20 -5.26
C LEU A 18 -23.07 -15.06 -6.42
N ASP A 19 -24.04 -15.97 -6.53
CA ASP A 19 -25.10 -15.93 -7.53
C ASP A 19 -26.08 -14.76 -7.27
N THR A 20 -26.33 -14.45 -6.00
CA THR A 20 -27.16 -13.28 -5.64
C THR A 20 -26.46 -11.95 -6.00
N ALA A 21 -25.13 -11.89 -5.87
CA ALA A 21 -24.33 -10.72 -6.22
C ALA A 21 -24.15 -10.52 -7.76
N THR A 22 -24.35 -11.57 -8.56
CA THR A 22 -24.23 -11.52 -10.03
C THR A 22 -25.55 -11.22 -10.74
N SER A 23 -26.69 -11.29 -10.04
CA SER A 23 -28.00 -10.90 -10.59
C SER A 23 -28.16 -9.37 -10.80
N SER A 24 -27.27 -8.55 -10.23
CA SER A 24 -27.08 -7.16 -10.64
C SER A 24 -25.93 -7.08 -11.65
N ASN A 25 -26.25 -6.95 -12.93
CA ASN A 25 -25.31 -7.00 -14.06
C ASN A 25 -24.38 -5.77 -14.21
N HIS A 26 -24.19 -5.03 -13.12
CA HIS A 26 -23.15 -4.05 -12.89
C HIS A 26 -22.67 -4.33 -11.46
N ASN A 27 -21.36 -4.36 -11.20
CA ASN A 27 -20.69 -4.14 -9.89
C ASN A 27 -19.65 -5.20 -9.47
N SER A 28 -19.53 -6.36 -10.10
CA SER A 28 -18.45 -7.32 -9.75
C SER A 28 -17.06 -6.72 -10.00
N ASN A 29 -16.89 -5.97 -11.10
CA ASN A 29 -15.66 -5.25 -11.41
C ASN A 29 -15.37 -4.13 -10.39
N VAL A 30 -16.39 -3.45 -9.88
CA VAL A 30 -16.24 -2.40 -8.85
C VAL A 30 -15.78 -2.98 -7.52
N GLY A 31 -16.31 -4.16 -7.13
CA GLY A 31 -15.90 -4.87 -5.92
C GLY A 31 -14.47 -5.41 -5.98
N VAL A 32 -14.01 -5.90 -7.14
CA VAL A 32 -12.62 -6.34 -7.32
C VAL A 32 -11.66 -5.16 -7.28
N LEU A 33 -11.97 -4.05 -7.95
CA LEU A 33 -11.15 -2.84 -7.95
C LEU A 33 -11.04 -2.21 -6.56
N SER A 34 -12.11 -2.19 -5.77
CA SER A 34 -12.08 -1.65 -4.41
C SER A 34 -11.21 -2.49 -3.47
N PHE A 35 -11.27 -3.82 -3.59
CA PHE A 35 -10.39 -4.72 -2.84
C PHE A 35 -8.91 -4.56 -3.24
N GLU A 36 -8.63 -4.47 -4.54
CA GLU A 36 -7.27 -4.19 -5.03
C GLU A 36 -6.77 -2.86 -4.48
N MET A 37 -7.59 -1.81 -4.53
CA MET A 37 -7.23 -0.51 -3.98
C MET A 37 -6.98 -0.57 -2.48
N ALA A 38 -7.82 -1.29 -1.71
CA ALA A 38 -7.61 -1.49 -0.29
C ALA A 38 -6.28 -2.21 0.01
N HIS A 39 -5.93 -3.22 -0.78
CA HIS A 39 -4.63 -3.92 -0.69
C HIS A 39 -3.45 -2.97 -0.96
N LEU A 40 -3.55 -2.12 -2.00
CA LEU A 40 -2.53 -1.12 -2.28
C LEU A 40 -2.41 -0.08 -1.16
N MET A 41 -3.53 0.37 -0.59
CA MET A 41 -3.54 1.30 0.56
C MET A 41 -2.91 0.65 1.80
N SER A 42 -3.17 -0.62 2.06
CA SER A 42 -2.51 -1.36 3.16
C SER A 42 -0.98 -1.41 2.99
N LYS A 43 -0.50 -1.62 1.76
CA LYS A 43 0.94 -1.55 1.45
C LYS A 43 1.51 -0.14 1.64
N LEU A 44 0.78 0.90 1.23
CA LEU A 44 1.21 2.29 1.46
C LEU A 44 1.37 2.57 2.95
N LEU A 45 0.40 2.10 3.75
CA LEU A 45 0.41 2.23 5.20
C LEU A 45 1.61 1.53 5.83
N HIS A 46 1.96 0.35 5.32
CA HIS A 46 3.11 -0.40 5.76
C HIS A 46 4.41 0.35 5.48
N ILE A 47 4.58 0.90 4.27
CA ILE A 47 5.74 1.74 3.92
C ILE A 47 5.82 2.93 4.86
N TRP A 48 4.71 3.63 5.09
CA TRP A 48 4.67 4.74 6.04
C TRP A 48 5.12 4.34 7.45
N LYS A 49 4.61 3.22 7.98
CA LYS A 49 5.04 2.69 9.29
C LYS A 49 6.53 2.35 9.30
N CYS A 50 7.05 1.75 8.24
CA CYS A 50 8.48 1.42 8.12
C CYS A 50 9.39 2.67 8.14
N LEU A 51 8.90 3.84 7.68
CA LEU A 51 9.61 5.12 7.75
C LEU A 51 9.50 5.85 9.09
N SER A 52 8.71 5.35 10.05
CA SER A 52 8.63 5.97 11.37
C SER A 52 9.96 5.90 12.12
N ASP A 53 10.23 6.89 12.97
CA ASP A 53 11.45 6.97 13.79
C ASP A 53 11.71 5.68 14.56
N LYS A 54 10.65 5.09 15.15
CA LYS A 54 10.75 3.81 15.88
C LYS A 54 11.27 2.68 14.99
N ASN A 55 10.78 2.58 13.76
CA ASN A 55 11.21 1.54 12.83
C ASN A 55 12.59 1.81 12.24
N ILE A 56 12.96 3.08 12.04
CA ILE A 56 14.32 3.46 11.60
C ILE A 56 15.35 3.12 12.69
N ILE A 57 15.06 3.44 13.96
CA ILE A 57 15.92 3.04 15.10
C ILE A 57 16.05 1.52 15.14
N ARG A 58 14.94 0.79 14.98
CA ARG A 58 14.97 -0.67 14.95
C ARG A 58 15.80 -1.22 13.78
N LEU A 59 15.65 -0.66 12.58
CA LEU A 59 16.46 -1.03 11.41
C LEU A 59 17.95 -0.82 11.67
N ARG A 60 18.29 0.30 12.30
CA ARG A 60 19.66 0.63 12.68
C ARG A 60 20.24 -0.41 13.65
N ASP A 61 19.50 -0.72 14.70
CA ASP A 61 19.99 -1.54 15.80
C ASP A 61 19.91 -3.05 15.52
N GLU A 62 18.96 -3.51 14.71
CA GLU A 62 18.76 -4.94 14.41
C GLU A 62 19.32 -5.39 13.06
N SER A 63 19.41 -4.50 12.06
CA SER A 63 19.87 -4.87 10.71
C SER A 63 21.21 -4.23 10.34
N ILE A 64 21.35 -2.91 10.49
CA ILE A 64 22.57 -2.19 10.10
C ILE A 64 23.74 -2.46 11.06
N SER A 65 23.46 -2.77 12.32
CA SER A 65 24.47 -3.16 13.30
C SER A 65 25.10 -4.54 13.02
N LEU A 66 24.44 -5.38 12.21
CA LEU A 66 24.90 -6.74 11.94
C LEU A 66 26.22 -6.71 11.19
N GLN A 67 27.21 -7.47 11.70
CA GLN A 67 28.53 -7.57 11.07
C GLN A 67 28.45 -8.02 9.61
N GLY A 68 27.50 -8.89 9.27
CA GLY A 68 27.32 -9.36 7.89
C GLY A 68 26.99 -8.21 6.95
N VAL A 69 26.05 -7.35 7.31
CA VAL A 69 25.67 -6.18 6.51
C VAL A 69 26.84 -5.20 6.40
N ARG A 70 27.53 -4.93 7.52
CA ARG A 70 28.67 -4.00 7.53
C ARG A 70 29.86 -4.47 6.71
N LYS A 71 30.11 -5.78 6.67
CA LYS A 71 31.24 -6.37 5.94
C LYS A 71 30.94 -6.60 4.47
N ILE A 72 29.70 -6.96 4.11
CA ILE A 72 29.34 -7.32 2.73
C ILE A 72 28.88 -6.11 1.93
N VAL A 73 28.14 -5.18 2.55
CA VAL A 73 27.52 -4.05 1.85
C VAL A 73 28.33 -2.77 2.04
N SER A 74 28.43 -2.27 3.26
CA SER A 74 29.20 -1.07 3.60
C SER A 74 29.31 -0.88 5.12
N ASN A 75 30.41 -0.32 5.62
CA ASN A 75 30.52 0.06 7.03
C ASN A 75 29.99 1.47 7.33
N ASP A 76 29.64 2.25 6.30
CA ASP A 76 29.02 3.56 6.46
C ASP A 76 27.51 3.42 6.75
N GLU A 77 27.14 3.79 7.97
CA GLU A 77 25.76 3.74 8.45
C GLU A 77 24.84 4.67 7.64
N SER A 78 25.32 5.84 7.25
CA SER A 78 24.54 6.81 6.46
C SER A 78 24.28 6.29 5.05
N PHE A 79 25.26 5.61 4.46
CA PHE A 79 25.07 4.91 3.19
C PHE A 79 24.03 3.80 3.29
N LEU A 80 24.09 2.96 4.33
CA LEU A 80 23.15 1.85 4.52
C LEU A 80 21.71 2.35 4.77
N LEU A 81 21.54 3.42 5.55
CA LEU A 81 20.25 4.09 5.72
C LEU A 81 19.77 4.70 4.39
N GLY A 82 20.65 5.36 3.65
CA GLY A 82 20.35 5.89 2.32
C GLY A 82 19.88 4.80 1.35
N LEU A 83 20.52 3.63 1.38
CA LEU A 83 20.13 2.47 0.58
C LEU A 83 18.74 1.95 0.96
N ALA A 84 18.44 1.84 2.26
CA ALA A 84 17.12 1.44 2.73
C ALA A 84 16.03 2.46 2.33
N CYS A 85 16.33 3.76 2.42
CA CYS A 85 15.42 4.81 1.95
C CYS A 85 15.21 4.76 0.43
N ALA A 86 16.25 4.47 -0.35
CA ALA A 86 16.14 4.32 -1.80
C ALA A 86 15.24 3.12 -2.17
N GLU A 87 15.40 1.99 -1.49
CA GLU A 87 14.53 0.81 -1.66
C GLU A 87 13.07 1.13 -1.31
N MET A 88 12.83 1.85 -0.22
CA MET A 88 11.49 2.29 0.18
C MET A 88 10.86 3.24 -0.85
N ALA A 89 11.65 4.16 -1.42
CA ALA A 89 11.21 5.07 -2.46
C ALA A 89 10.85 4.34 -3.76
N GLU A 90 11.63 3.32 -4.15
CA GLU A 90 11.31 2.49 -5.32
C GLU A 90 10.04 1.67 -5.10
N ASN A 91 9.86 1.09 -3.90
CA ASN A 91 8.62 0.41 -3.52
C ASN A 91 7.39 1.33 -3.61
N LEU A 92 7.54 2.60 -3.21
CA LEU A 92 6.48 3.60 -3.35
C LEU A 92 6.18 3.91 -4.83
N ARG A 93 7.20 3.99 -5.70
CA ARG A 93 7.01 4.18 -7.16
C ARG A 93 6.29 3.00 -7.83
N LEU A 94 6.57 1.76 -7.41
CA LEU A 94 5.84 0.60 -7.91
C LEU A 94 4.38 0.61 -7.47
N LEU A 95 4.11 1.10 -6.26
CA LEU A 95 2.77 1.26 -5.74
C LEU A 95 1.99 2.35 -6.47
N GLU A 96 2.62 3.51 -6.71
CA GLU A 96 2.10 4.60 -7.56
C GLU A 96 1.62 4.06 -8.91
N LYS A 97 2.47 3.32 -9.63
CA LYS A 97 2.12 2.76 -10.95
C LYS A 97 0.89 1.86 -10.89
N SER A 98 0.76 1.09 -9.80
CA SER A 98 -0.40 0.21 -9.58
C SER A 98 -1.66 1.01 -9.28
N ILE A 99 -1.56 2.03 -8.42
CA ILE A 99 -2.66 2.94 -8.10
C ILE A 99 -3.09 3.69 -9.35
N SER A 100 -2.17 4.28 -10.12
CA SER A 100 -2.45 4.99 -11.38
C SER A 100 -3.29 4.16 -12.36
N ARG A 101 -2.96 2.87 -12.52
CA ARG A 101 -3.73 1.96 -13.38
C ARG A 101 -5.18 1.77 -12.91
N ILE A 102 -5.38 1.62 -11.60
CA ILE A 102 -6.74 1.51 -11.01
C ILE A 102 -7.47 2.84 -11.10
N SER A 103 -6.76 3.93 -10.79
CA SER A 103 -7.28 5.29 -10.75
C SER A 103 -7.82 5.76 -12.11
N LYS A 104 -7.21 5.33 -13.21
CA LYS A 104 -7.69 5.56 -14.59
C LYS A 104 -9.05 4.92 -14.88
N ARG A 105 -9.45 3.90 -14.12
CA ARG A 105 -10.76 3.23 -14.23
C ARG A 105 -11.81 3.86 -13.31
N SER A 106 -11.44 4.84 -12.49
CA SER A 106 -12.36 5.56 -11.62
C SER A 106 -13.18 6.57 -12.41
N ASN A 107 -14.41 6.85 -11.96
CA ASN A 107 -15.25 7.91 -12.52
C ASN A 107 -14.87 9.32 -12.03
N ASP A 108 -13.98 9.43 -11.04
CA ASP A 108 -13.53 10.73 -10.52
C ASP A 108 -12.35 11.29 -11.35
N PRO A 109 -12.50 12.46 -12.00
CA PRO A 109 -11.44 13.11 -12.77
C PRO A 109 -10.17 13.38 -11.95
N ASN A 110 -10.29 13.66 -10.64
CA ASN A 110 -9.14 13.89 -9.77
C ASN A 110 -8.30 12.63 -9.58
N LEU A 111 -8.96 11.47 -9.54
CA LEU A 111 -8.32 10.17 -9.46
C LEU A 111 -7.70 9.80 -10.80
N GLN A 112 -8.38 10.05 -11.93
CA GLN A 112 -7.79 9.76 -13.25
C GLN A 112 -6.48 10.52 -13.53
N CYS A 113 -6.27 11.66 -12.87
CA CYS A 113 -5.05 12.46 -12.96
C CYS A 113 -3.95 12.05 -11.94
N PHE A 114 -4.11 10.92 -11.24
CA PHE A 114 -3.20 10.43 -10.17
C PHE A 114 -1.72 10.51 -10.51
N ASP A 115 -1.35 9.90 -11.62
CA ASP A 115 0.02 9.87 -12.12
C ASP A 115 0.62 11.27 -12.24
N ARG A 116 -0.08 12.19 -12.91
CA ARG A 116 0.43 13.54 -13.16
C ARG A 116 0.69 14.31 -11.88
N TRP A 117 -0.22 14.23 -10.89
CA TRP A 117 -0.02 14.97 -9.66
C TRP A 117 1.03 14.33 -8.76
N PHE A 118 1.10 13.00 -8.72
CA PHE A 118 2.15 12.30 -7.99
C PHE A 118 3.53 12.61 -8.58
N ASP A 119 3.68 12.53 -9.90
CA ASP A 119 4.95 12.84 -10.59
C ASP A 119 5.37 14.30 -10.38
N LYS A 120 4.42 15.25 -10.44
CA LYS A 120 4.72 16.66 -10.14
C LYS A 120 5.22 16.81 -8.71
N PHE A 121 4.55 16.19 -7.75
CA PHE A 121 4.97 16.23 -6.35
C PHE A 121 6.35 15.57 -6.14
N ALA A 122 6.58 14.39 -6.70
CA ALA A 122 7.82 13.64 -6.54
C ALA A 122 9.03 14.37 -7.15
N ASN A 123 8.84 15.09 -8.25
CA ASN A 123 9.93 15.79 -8.93
C ASN A 123 10.16 17.22 -8.44
N SER A 124 9.12 17.93 -8.01
CA SER A 124 9.24 19.37 -7.67
C SER A 124 8.89 19.71 -6.22
N GLY A 125 8.42 18.75 -5.43
CA GLY A 125 7.91 18.97 -4.07
C GLY A 125 6.66 19.86 -4.01
N HIS A 126 6.08 20.23 -5.16
CA HIS A 126 5.00 21.22 -5.21
C HIS A 126 3.65 20.56 -5.07
N ASP A 127 3.07 20.65 -3.88
CA ASP A 127 1.70 20.24 -3.63
C ASP A 127 0.71 21.35 -4.04
N SER A 128 0.17 21.22 -5.25
CA SER A 128 -0.74 22.23 -5.81
C SER A 128 -2.13 22.21 -5.16
N HIS A 129 -2.46 21.14 -4.42
CA HIS A 129 -3.80 20.88 -3.93
C HIS A 129 -3.87 20.73 -2.41
N GLY A 130 -2.77 20.95 -1.68
CA GLY A 130 -2.73 20.77 -0.22
C GLY A 130 -3.06 19.34 0.21
N ARG A 131 -2.74 18.35 -0.62
CA ARG A 131 -3.02 16.92 -0.40
C ARG A 131 -1.96 16.21 0.43
N VAL A 132 -0.84 16.86 0.71
CA VAL A 132 0.21 16.35 1.60
C VAL A 132 -0.28 16.43 3.03
N LEU A 133 -0.25 15.28 3.71
CA LEU A 133 -0.52 15.20 5.14
C LEU A 133 0.77 15.37 5.92
N SER A 134 0.71 16.08 7.05
CA SER A 134 1.81 16.06 8.01
C SER A 134 1.96 14.66 8.59
N SER A 135 3.16 14.31 9.07
CA SER A 135 3.38 13.06 9.81
C SER A 135 2.40 12.90 10.97
N LYS A 136 2.10 14.01 11.66
CA LYS A 136 1.13 14.05 12.76
C LYS A 136 -0.29 13.75 12.31
N ASP A 137 -0.70 14.30 11.15
CA ASP A 137 -2.04 14.09 10.60
C ASP A 137 -2.21 12.65 10.13
N MET A 138 -1.17 12.09 9.53
CA MET A 138 -1.14 10.70 9.10
C MET A 138 -1.22 9.76 10.31
N GLU A 139 -0.43 10.00 11.37
CA GLU A 139 -0.52 9.24 12.61
C GLU A 139 -1.89 9.32 13.29
N ALA A 140 -2.53 10.50 13.27
CA ALA A 140 -3.87 10.67 13.82
C ALA A 140 -4.90 9.83 13.05
N LYS A 141 -4.83 9.85 11.71
CA LYS A 141 -5.71 9.04 10.85
C LYS A 141 -5.52 7.54 11.07
N MET A 142 -4.29 7.09 11.35
CA MET A 142 -3.99 5.68 11.59
C MET A 142 -4.47 5.14 12.95
N LYS A 143 -4.79 6.02 13.90
CA LYS A 143 -5.30 5.67 15.23
C LYS A 143 -6.83 5.69 15.32
N MET A 144 -7.52 6.14 14.27
CA MET A 144 -8.98 6.22 14.22
C MET A 144 -9.66 4.91 13.75
N ASP A 145 -8.88 3.88 13.40
CA ASP A 145 -9.36 2.51 13.13
C ASP A 145 -9.23 1.60 14.36
#